data_AF-A0A925AIU6-F1
#
_entry.id   AF-A0A925AIU6-F1
#
_cell.length_a   1.000
_cell.length_b   1.000
_cell.length_c   1.000
_cell.angle_alpha   90.00
_cell.angle_beta   90.00
_cell.angle_gamma   90.00
#
_symmetry.space_group_name_H-M   'P 1'
#
loop_
_entity.id
_entity.type
_entity.pdbx_description
1 polymer ?
#
loop_
_entity_poly.entity_id
_entity_poly.type
_entity_poly.pdbx_seq_one_letter_code
_entity_poly.pdbx_strand_id
1 'polypeptide(L)'
;MKNASIFFAATLIFLFVSQSMSAQKTATWKGGTPGRSTDWNCPTNWKEGRVPDAFSNVVIPDVSTSTFSYPIIGDEVEIQSLQCAPSARLTVLAKASLVVLLPLSERPETRGDRFIIIGSHLGYAELPEH
;
A
#
# COMPACT_ATOMS: atom_id res chain seq x y z
N MET A 1 -18.38 -19.84 -43.58
CA MET A 1 -18.45 -20.19 -42.14
C MET A 1 -17.09 -20.22 -41.46
N LYS A 2 -16.06 -20.91 -42.00
CA LYS A 2 -14.71 -21.01 -41.37
C LYS A 2 -14.08 -19.65 -41.00
N ASN A 3 -14.21 -18.65 -41.88
CA ASN A 3 -13.59 -17.34 -41.68
C ASN A 3 -14.25 -16.57 -40.52
N ALA A 4 -15.58 -16.67 -40.39
CA ALA A 4 -16.33 -16.04 -39.29
C ALA A 4 -15.97 -16.66 -37.93
N SER A 5 -15.73 -17.97 -37.88
CA SER A 5 -15.26 -18.67 -36.67
C SER A 5 -13.84 -18.25 -36.26
N ILE A 6 -12.96 -18.00 -37.23
CA ILE A 6 -11.59 -17.51 -36.97
C ILE A 6 -11.63 -16.08 -36.43
N PHE A 7 -12.44 -15.19 -37.01
CA PHE A 7 -12.62 -13.84 -36.50
C PHE A 7 -13.19 -13.85 -35.08
N PHE A 8 -14.20 -14.67 -34.81
CA PHE A 8 -14.81 -14.79 -33.48
C PHE A 8 -13.82 -15.30 -32.42
N ALA A 9 -13.00 -16.30 -32.77
CA ALA A 9 -11.96 -16.81 -31.89
C ALA A 9 -10.86 -15.77 -31.60
N ALA A 10 -10.42 -15.02 -32.62
CA ALA A 10 -9.42 -13.96 -32.45
C ALA A 10 -9.92 -12.81 -31.56
N THR A 11 -11.19 -12.42 -31.67
CA THR A 11 -11.79 -11.38 -30.82
C THR A 11 -11.90 -11.83 -29.36
N LEU A 12 -12.26 -13.10 -29.11
CA LEU A 12 -12.29 -13.67 -27.77
C LEU A 12 -10.90 -13.70 -27.12
N ILE A 13 -9.86 -14.10 -27.86
CA ILE A 13 -8.48 -14.11 -27.35
C ILE A 13 -8.01 -12.69 -27.00
N PHE A 14 -8.33 -11.70 -27.83
CA PHE A 14 -7.99 -10.30 -27.57
C PHE A 14 -8.70 -9.71 -26.33
N LEU A 15 -9.95 -10.12 -26.06
CA LEU A 15 -10.71 -9.76 -24.85
C LEU A 15 -10.16 -10.43 -23.57
N PHE A 16 -9.57 -11.62 -23.69
CA PHE A 16 -8.93 -12.32 -22.57
C PHE A 16 -7.54 -11.75 -22.23
N VAL A 17 -6.74 -11.38 -23.24
CA VAL A 17 -5.38 -10.83 -23.03
C VAL A 17 -5.43 -9.43 -22.40
N SER A 18 -6.48 -8.65 -22.66
CA SER A 18 -6.66 -7.28 -22.16
C SER A 18 -7.02 -7.20 -20.67
N GLN A 19 -7.27 -8.31 -19.99
CA GLN A 19 -7.55 -8.36 -18.54
C GLN A 19 -6.29 -8.24 -17.67
N SER A 20 -5.09 -8.16 -18.26
CA SER A 20 -3.82 -8.10 -17.51
C SER A 20 -3.48 -6.70 -16.99
N MET A 21 -4.47 -5.97 -16.47
CA MET A 21 -4.27 -4.68 -15.80
C MET A 21 -3.99 -4.94 -14.32
N SER A 22 -2.79 -4.61 -13.85
CA SER A 22 -2.43 -4.72 -12.44
C SER A 22 -3.49 -4.01 -11.58
N ALA A 23 -4.17 -4.76 -10.71
CA ALA A 23 -5.23 -4.27 -9.83
C ALA A 23 -4.71 -3.38 -8.67
N GLN A 24 -3.41 -3.06 -8.67
CA GLN A 24 -2.74 -2.26 -7.65
C GLN A 24 -3.21 -0.81 -7.73
N LYS A 25 -3.69 -0.28 -6.61
CA LYS A 25 -4.32 1.05 -6.56
C LYS A 25 -3.47 2.00 -5.73
N THR A 26 -3.15 3.17 -6.27
CA THR A 26 -2.50 4.23 -5.48
C THR A 26 -3.45 4.76 -4.40
N ALA A 27 -2.90 5.11 -3.24
CA ALA A 27 -3.58 5.84 -2.18
C ALA A 27 -2.65 6.95 -1.66
N THR A 28 -3.02 8.19 -1.90
CA THR A 28 -2.20 9.37 -1.61
C THR A 28 -2.78 10.13 -0.43
N TRP A 29 -1.98 10.35 0.61
CA TRP A 29 -2.40 11.17 1.74
C TRP A 29 -2.62 12.63 1.30
N LYS A 30 -3.76 13.20 1.67
CA LYS A 30 -4.15 14.58 1.34
C LYS A 30 -3.70 15.60 2.38
N GLY A 31 -3.28 15.15 3.56
CA GLY A 31 -2.97 16.03 4.68
C GLY A 31 -4.12 16.19 5.67
N GLY A 32 -5.08 15.26 5.69
CA GLY A 32 -6.13 15.24 6.71
C GLY A 32 -7.37 16.07 6.42
N THR A 33 -8.46 15.71 7.10
CA THR A 33 -9.77 16.37 7.11
C THR A 33 -9.96 17.04 8.47
N PRO A 34 -10.54 18.25 8.56
CA PRO A 34 -10.81 18.90 9.84
C PRO A 34 -11.54 17.97 10.84
N GLY A 35 -11.05 17.89 12.07
CA GLY A 35 -11.58 17.02 13.12
C GLY A 35 -11.09 15.56 13.09
N ARG A 36 -10.49 15.09 11.99
CA ARG A 36 -9.88 13.75 11.85
C ARG A 36 -8.56 13.82 11.08
N SER A 37 -7.76 14.86 11.29
CA SER A 37 -6.68 15.24 10.37
C SER A 37 -5.50 14.27 10.30
N THR A 38 -5.36 13.38 11.28
CA THR A 38 -4.29 12.37 11.34
C THR A 38 -4.79 10.95 11.19
N ASP A 39 -6.11 10.75 11.07
CA ASP A 39 -6.74 9.44 11.09
C ASP A 39 -6.50 8.67 9.79
N TRP A 40 -5.68 7.62 9.84
CA TRP A 40 -5.40 6.74 8.70
C TRP A 40 -6.69 6.14 8.10
N ASN A 41 -7.64 5.77 8.96
CA ASN A 41 -8.87 5.06 8.61
C ASN A 41 -10.00 6.00 8.14
N CYS A 42 -9.69 7.28 7.91
CA CYS A 42 -10.64 8.25 7.39
C CYS A 42 -10.50 8.36 5.84
N PRO A 43 -11.47 7.88 5.04
CA PRO A 43 -11.37 7.90 3.57
C PRO A 43 -11.16 9.29 2.97
N THR A 44 -11.67 10.35 3.63
CA THR A 44 -11.55 11.73 3.15
C THR A 44 -10.16 12.32 3.34
N ASN A 45 -9.29 11.65 4.12
CA ASN A 45 -7.87 12.00 4.23
C ASN A 45 -7.04 11.52 3.05
N TRP A 46 -7.61 10.69 2.17
CA TRP A 46 -6.97 10.12 0.99
C TRP A 46 -7.52 10.79 -0.27
N LYS A 47 -6.63 11.12 -1.22
CA LYS A 47 -7.03 11.80 -2.47
C LYS A 47 -8.02 10.96 -3.29
N GLU A 48 -7.87 9.64 -3.22
CA GLU A 48 -8.68 8.67 -3.94
C GLU A 48 -9.98 8.30 -3.19
N GLY A 49 -10.25 8.94 -2.06
CA GLY A 49 -11.51 8.78 -1.31
C GLY A 49 -11.70 7.40 -0.68
N ARG A 50 -10.62 6.63 -0.48
CA ARG A 50 -10.63 5.30 0.12
C ARG A 50 -9.44 5.10 1.06
N VAL A 51 -9.61 4.24 2.05
CA VAL A 51 -8.53 3.80 2.94
C VAL A 51 -7.63 2.81 2.17
N PRO A 52 -6.29 2.89 2.29
CA PRO A 52 -5.38 1.90 1.75
C PRO A 52 -5.64 0.49 2.30
N ASP A 53 -5.38 -0.50 1.47
CA ASP A 53 -5.46 -1.93 1.78
C ASP A 53 -4.18 -2.65 1.30
N ALA A 54 -4.14 -3.98 1.46
CA ALA A 54 -3.03 -4.85 1.07
C ALA A 54 -2.58 -4.67 -0.39
N PHE A 55 -3.45 -4.17 -1.28
CA PHE A 55 -3.15 -3.96 -2.71
C PHE A 55 -2.77 -2.51 -3.03
N SER A 56 -2.60 -1.67 -2.01
CA SER A 56 -2.44 -0.25 -2.17
C SER A 56 -0.99 0.21 -2.18
N ASN A 57 -0.66 1.09 -3.13
CA ASN A 57 0.58 1.87 -3.12
C ASN A 57 0.36 3.15 -2.36
N VAL A 58 0.88 3.22 -1.14
CA VAL A 58 0.72 4.39 -0.28
C VAL A 58 1.77 5.42 -0.60
N VAL A 59 1.31 6.67 -0.81
CA VAL A 59 2.18 7.84 -0.99
C VAL A 59 1.86 8.86 0.10
N ILE A 60 2.86 9.17 0.93
CA ILE A 60 2.80 10.24 1.92
C ILE A 60 3.64 11.42 1.40
N PRO A 61 3.02 12.47 0.82
CA PRO A 61 3.73 13.64 0.35
C PRO A 61 4.19 14.53 1.51
N ASP A 62 5.07 15.49 1.21
CA ASP A 62 5.37 16.57 2.12
C ASP A 62 4.16 17.52 2.21
N VAL A 63 3.58 17.63 3.40
CA VAL A 63 2.48 18.55 3.70
C VAL A 63 2.88 19.62 4.71
N SER A 64 4.19 19.81 4.94
CA SER A 64 4.73 20.80 5.89
C SER A 64 4.54 22.25 5.46
N THR A 65 3.94 22.51 4.31
CA THR A 65 3.61 23.86 3.81
C THR A 65 2.12 24.08 3.63
N SER A 66 1.29 23.05 3.87
CA SER A 66 -0.15 23.11 3.71
C SER A 66 -0.87 22.79 5.02
N THR A 67 -1.07 21.51 5.33
CA THR A 67 -1.91 21.10 6.46
C THR A 67 -1.13 20.73 7.71
N PHE A 68 0.18 20.51 7.60
CA PHE A 68 1.06 20.05 8.69
C PHE A 68 0.57 18.75 9.38
N SER A 69 -0.35 18.02 8.75
CA SER A 69 -1.05 16.90 9.37
C SER A 69 -0.68 15.60 8.66
N TYR A 70 0.06 14.76 9.38
CA TYR A 70 0.58 13.49 8.91
C TYR A 70 -0.24 12.31 9.46
N PRO A 71 -0.29 11.16 8.77
CA PRO A 71 -1.06 10.02 9.21
C PRO A 71 -0.51 9.39 10.50
N ILE A 72 -1.42 8.88 11.32
CA ILE A 72 -1.16 8.03 12.48
C ILE A 72 -1.90 6.72 12.29
N ILE A 73 -1.16 5.61 12.33
CA ILE A 73 -1.70 4.24 12.31
C ILE A 73 -1.87 3.78 13.75
N GLY A 74 -3.10 3.39 14.11
CA GLY A 74 -3.47 2.96 15.46
C GLY A 74 -3.80 1.47 15.59
N ASP A 75 -3.86 0.77 14.46
CA ASP A 75 -4.28 -0.62 14.29
C ASP A 75 -3.36 -1.37 13.31
N GLU A 76 -3.71 -2.60 12.98
CA GLU A 76 -2.98 -3.40 12.00
C GLU A 76 -3.36 -2.98 10.57
N VAL A 77 -2.35 -2.61 9.79
CA VAL A 77 -2.48 -2.16 8.41
C VAL A 77 -1.54 -2.95 7.52
N GLU A 78 -2.07 -3.48 6.43
CA GLU A 78 -1.31 -4.11 5.36
C GLU A 78 -1.37 -3.26 4.09
N ILE A 79 -0.24 -3.07 3.43
CA ILE A 79 -0.13 -2.31 2.16
C ILE A 79 0.88 -2.98 1.23
N GLN A 80 0.79 -2.67 -0.07
CA GLN A 80 1.71 -3.22 -1.06
C GLN A 80 3.05 -2.48 -1.09
N SER A 81 3.03 -1.16 -0.96
CA SER A 81 4.24 -0.34 -0.89
C SER A 81 3.99 0.97 -0.14
N LEU A 82 5.07 1.53 0.41
CA LEU A 82 5.06 2.83 1.07
C LEU A 82 6.14 3.73 0.47
N GLN A 83 5.74 4.90 -0.02
CA GLN A 83 6.63 5.98 -0.40
C GLN A 83 6.37 7.19 0.50
N CYS A 84 7.39 7.65 1.21
CA CYS A 84 7.35 8.90 1.98
C CYS A 84 8.30 9.93 1.35
N ALA A 85 7.82 11.17 1.18
CA ALA A 85 8.70 12.28 0.82
C ALA A 85 9.72 12.57 1.95
N PRO A 86 10.89 13.17 1.68
CA PRO A 86 11.96 13.35 2.68
C PRO A 86 11.56 14.06 3.97
N SER A 87 10.65 15.04 3.91
CA SER A 87 10.13 15.77 5.08
C SER A 87 8.82 15.20 5.63
N ALA A 88 8.27 14.17 4.98
CA ALA A 88 7.02 13.58 5.38
C ALA A 88 7.20 12.70 6.62
N ARG A 89 6.10 12.54 7.37
CA ARG A 89 6.06 11.68 8.56
C ARG A 89 4.92 10.68 8.44
N LEU A 90 5.13 9.49 8.98
CA LEU A 90 4.10 8.48 9.24
C LEU A 90 4.36 7.96 10.64
N THR A 91 3.36 8.00 11.51
CA THR A 91 3.49 7.52 12.89
C THR A 91 2.75 6.20 13.04
N VAL A 92 3.39 5.19 13.62
CA VAL A 92 2.76 3.92 14.00
C VAL A 92 2.74 3.88 15.53
N LEU A 93 1.55 3.76 16.14
CA LEU A 93 1.42 3.71 17.60
C LEU A 93 2.00 2.39 18.14
N ALA A 94 2.39 2.38 19.43
CA ALA A 94 3.10 1.26 20.05
C ALA A 94 2.38 -0.10 20.01
N LYS A 95 1.04 -0.12 19.82
CA LYS A 95 0.23 -1.34 19.71
C LYS A 95 -0.23 -1.63 18.27
N ALA A 96 0.18 -0.81 17.32
CA ALA A 96 -0.20 -0.89 15.92
C ALA A 96 0.90 -1.59 15.12
N SER A 97 0.56 -2.06 13.92
CA SER A 97 1.53 -2.69 13.02
C SER A 97 1.29 -2.26 11.58
N LEU A 98 2.37 -1.92 10.89
CA LEU A 98 2.37 -1.67 9.45
C LEU A 98 3.15 -2.79 8.76
N VAL A 99 2.46 -3.55 7.91
CA VAL A 99 3.03 -4.62 7.10
C VAL A 99 3.09 -4.16 5.66
N VAL A 100 4.29 -4.14 5.09
CA VAL A 100 4.50 -3.88 3.66
C VAL A 100 4.73 -5.23 2.98
N LEU A 101 3.80 -5.62 2.10
CA LEU A 101 3.84 -6.92 1.43
C LEU A 101 4.99 -6.95 0.41
N LEU A 102 6.04 -7.70 0.75
CA LEU A 102 7.12 -7.99 -0.19
C LEU A 102 6.61 -8.87 -1.35
N PRO A 103 7.01 -8.57 -2.60
CA PRO A 103 6.77 -9.49 -3.71
C PRO A 103 7.40 -10.85 -3.40
N LEU A 104 6.76 -11.94 -3.82
CA LEU A 104 7.20 -13.31 -3.51
C LEU A 104 8.66 -13.59 -3.89
N SER A 105 9.22 -12.87 -4.87
CA SER A 105 10.62 -12.98 -5.31
C SER A 105 11.65 -12.39 -4.32
N GLU A 106 11.22 -11.59 -3.36
CA GLU A 106 12.09 -10.94 -2.37
C GLU A 106 11.89 -11.51 -0.96
N ARG A 107 11.05 -12.54 -0.81
CA ARG A 107 10.91 -13.24 0.47
C ARG A 107 12.11 -14.15 0.65
N PRO A 108 13.01 -13.90 1.63
CA PRO A 108 13.95 -14.95 2.03
C PRO A 108 13.12 -16.13 2.54
N GLU A 109 13.40 -17.35 2.06
CA GLU A 109 12.81 -18.57 2.61
C GLU A 109 13.21 -18.72 4.08
N THR A 110 12.50 -18.07 4.99
CA THR A 110 12.71 -18.24 6.41
C THR A 110 11.39 -18.44 7.13
N ARG A 111 11.35 -19.62 7.73
CA ARG A 111 10.39 -20.19 8.64
C ARG A 111 10.05 -19.21 9.77
N GLY A 112 8.80 -18.76 9.83
CA GLY A 112 8.13 -18.43 11.09
C GLY A 112 7.89 -16.96 11.45
N ASP A 113 8.66 -15.99 10.94
CA ASP A 113 8.67 -14.65 11.56
C ASP A 113 8.01 -13.55 10.70
N ARG A 114 7.10 -12.80 11.33
CA ARG A 114 6.42 -11.63 10.76
C ARG A 114 7.42 -10.48 10.64
N PHE A 115 7.73 -10.06 9.42
CA PHE A 115 8.60 -8.91 9.16
C PHE A 115 7.88 -7.59 9.47
N ILE A 116 8.45 -6.77 10.36
CA ILE A 116 8.08 -5.36 10.57
C ILE A 116 9.15 -4.52 9.86
N ILE A 117 8.79 -3.84 8.77
CA ILE A 117 9.72 -2.89 8.14
C ILE A 117 9.62 -1.55 8.86
N ILE A 118 10.60 -1.27 9.73
CA ILE A 118 10.85 0.07 10.28
C ILE A 118 11.70 0.83 9.25
N GLY A 119 11.35 2.10 9.00
CA GLY A 119 11.82 2.94 7.90
C GLY A 119 13.26 2.77 7.42
N SER A 120 13.39 2.63 6.09
CA SER A 120 14.59 2.85 5.25
C SER A 120 15.91 2.13 5.56
N HIS A 121 15.94 1.16 6.48
CA HIS A 121 17.05 0.20 6.52
C HIS A 121 16.48 -1.18 6.85
N LEU A 122 16.86 -2.19 6.06
CA LEU A 122 16.58 -3.59 6.37
C LEU A 122 17.30 -3.95 7.68
N GLY A 123 16.63 -3.72 8.81
CA GLY A 123 17.07 -4.19 10.12
C GLY A 123 16.25 -5.40 10.50
N TYR A 124 16.90 -6.56 10.59
CA TYR A 124 16.33 -7.74 11.24
C TYR A 124 16.23 -7.44 12.74
N ALA A 125 15.02 -7.53 13.31
CA ALA A 125 14.85 -7.57 14.76
C ALA A 125 14.84 -9.04 15.19
N GLU A 126 15.95 -9.53 15.73
CA GLU A 126 15.98 -10.82 16.40
C GLU A 126 15.17 -10.72 17.70
N LEU A 127 14.19 -11.61 17.87
CA LEU A 127 13.50 -11.80 19.14
C LEU A 127 14.48 -12.44 20.14
N PRO A 128 14.48 -12.03 21.42
CA PRO A 128 15.35 -12.65 22.42
C PRO A 128 14.92 -14.10 22.65
N GLU A 129 15.81 -15.06 22.39
CA GLU A 129 15.64 -16.44 22.82
C GLU A 129 15.63 -16.54 24.35
N HIS A 130 14.77 -17.41 24.88
CA HIS A 130 14.59 -17.70 26.30
C HIS A 130 15.79 -18.40 26.95
#